data_AF-A0A847GQU8-F1
#
_entry.id   AF-A0A847GQU8-F1
#
_cell.length_a   1.000
_cell.length_b   1.000
_cell.length_c   1.000
_cell.angle_alpha   90.00
_cell.angle_beta   90.00
_cell.angle_gamma   90.00
#
_symmetry.space_group_name_H-M   'P 1'
#
loop_
_entity.id
_entity.type
_entity.pdbx_description
1 polymer ?
#
loop_
_entity_poly.entity_id
_entity_poly.type
_entity_poly.pdbx_seq_one_letter_code
_entity_poly.pdbx_strand_id
1 'polypeptide(L)'
;MPGFYDIANLLPDGRRAGDFAIRFGARDPLSGRGLGVHGVVGTTLIDCYAEGLDRATRTLRAAGWEAPDEPIEVLVCEPSEVVPWYKTPITLLDKDRRHPFVVLLSQPNEPTWDAALNRATVEAVHEATHAFNFRCYSWLLEKSWTWLDEATAMFLEQFTFPEIGDRLRYARWWAARPERPLDADDGRYEAGFFMQYLVQRYGVEFLSRLWTQRKKDSREDPFAGIQRALGSPPFSSVDPHVDDVFGAGYCVDAYFTKTILPEVAVRYGGRAVSWSFELKSPTTAVLPGGDGLDHLACKYYRIFVTRPVSGLRVTVTEELASGSNDGTGALKAFLLQVGPFGQQIGAKLPLEETASPEPEKFRPLTAQWPTPIADRAEFVLVVANCELDKNANGRSFQIEIQTHS
;
A
#
# COMPACT_ATOMS: atom_id res chain seq x y z
N MET A 1 -2.81 -29.87 -18.66
CA MET A 1 -1.76 -28.84 -18.56
C MET A 1 -0.52 -29.54 -18.09
N PRO A 2 0.66 -29.24 -18.65
CA PRO A 2 1.91 -29.74 -18.09
C PRO A 2 1.91 -29.44 -16.60
N GLY A 3 2.11 -30.45 -15.77
CA GLY A 3 2.31 -30.23 -14.34
C GLY A 3 3.63 -29.50 -14.10
N PHE A 4 3.82 -28.95 -12.91
CA PHE A 4 5.11 -28.40 -12.46
C PHE A 4 6.30 -29.30 -12.84
N TYR A 5 6.17 -30.61 -12.63
CA TYR A 5 7.20 -31.60 -12.94
C TYR A 5 7.53 -31.72 -14.42
N ASP A 6 6.56 -31.49 -15.31
CA ASP A 6 6.80 -31.58 -16.75
C ASP A 6 7.75 -30.47 -17.19
N ILE A 7 7.58 -29.25 -16.65
CA ILE A 7 8.46 -28.11 -16.96
C ILE A 7 9.78 -28.22 -16.21
N ALA A 8 9.77 -28.59 -14.93
CA ALA A 8 10.99 -28.73 -14.15
C ALA A 8 11.97 -29.76 -14.76
N ASN A 9 11.46 -30.82 -15.40
CA ASN A 9 12.27 -31.82 -16.11
C ASN A 9 12.85 -31.32 -17.45
N LEU A 10 12.31 -30.23 -18.01
CA LEU A 10 12.81 -29.60 -19.24
C LEU A 10 13.92 -28.58 -19.00
N LEU A 11 14.17 -28.21 -17.73
CA LEU A 11 15.15 -27.23 -17.32
C LEU A 11 16.39 -27.96 -16.76
N PRO A 12 17.43 -28.21 -17.58
CA PRO A 12 18.52 -29.11 -17.24
C PRO A 12 19.52 -28.52 -16.24
N ASP A 13 19.58 -27.19 -16.12
CA ASP A 13 20.57 -26.50 -15.32
C ASP A 13 20.00 -26.13 -13.95
N GLY A 14 20.87 -26.12 -12.93
CA GLY A 14 20.50 -25.91 -11.55
C GLY A 14 21.43 -24.95 -10.82
N ARG A 15 20.89 -24.10 -9.95
CA ARG A 15 21.64 -23.22 -9.04
C ARG A 15 20.98 -23.13 -7.67
N ARG A 16 21.78 -22.95 -6.62
CA ARG A 16 21.30 -22.64 -5.27
C ARG A 16 21.45 -21.15 -4.98
N ALA A 17 20.45 -20.58 -4.31
CA ALA A 17 20.49 -19.23 -3.75
C ALA A 17 19.64 -19.23 -2.47
N GLY A 18 20.29 -19.17 -1.31
CA GLY A 18 19.64 -19.15 -0.01
C GLY A 18 18.81 -20.40 0.20
N ASP A 19 17.53 -20.20 0.49
CA ASP A 19 16.56 -21.27 0.69
C ASP A 19 15.89 -21.73 -0.64
N PHE A 20 16.45 -21.37 -1.81
CA PHE A 20 15.87 -21.63 -3.13
C PHE A 20 16.73 -22.54 -4.04
N ALA A 21 16.04 -23.26 -4.93
CA ALA A 21 16.61 -24.12 -5.98
C ALA A 21 16.17 -23.60 -7.35
N ILE A 22 17.06 -22.92 -8.08
CA ILE A 22 16.76 -22.33 -9.39
C ILE A 22 17.01 -23.36 -10.48
N ARG A 23 16.00 -23.62 -11.31
CA ARG A 23 16.07 -24.42 -12.53
C ARG A 23 15.89 -23.55 -13.76
N PHE A 24 16.76 -23.75 -14.74
CA PHE A 24 16.72 -22.99 -15.99
C PHE A 24 17.31 -23.81 -17.14
N GLY A 25 17.29 -23.25 -18.34
CA GLY A 25 18.07 -23.76 -19.46
C GLY A 25 18.35 -22.67 -20.49
N ALA A 26 19.38 -22.88 -21.30
CA ALA A 26 19.78 -21.90 -22.30
C ALA A 26 18.77 -21.79 -23.45
N ARG A 27 18.52 -20.56 -23.92
CA ARG A 27 17.76 -20.32 -25.15
C ARG A 27 18.47 -20.89 -26.37
N ASP A 28 19.73 -20.50 -26.52
CA ASP A 28 20.59 -20.79 -27.68
C ASP A 28 21.92 -21.41 -27.22
N PRO A 29 21.93 -22.67 -26.74
CA PRO A 29 23.15 -23.33 -26.26
C PRO A 29 24.14 -23.63 -27.40
N LEU A 30 25.44 -23.65 -27.09
CA LEU A 30 26.49 -24.06 -28.04
C LEU A 30 26.37 -25.53 -28.47
N SER A 31 25.75 -26.37 -27.64
CA SER A 31 25.51 -27.79 -27.90
C SER A 31 24.19 -28.25 -27.30
N GLY A 32 23.44 -29.08 -28.02
CA GLY A 32 22.15 -29.62 -27.57
C GLY A 32 20.94 -28.84 -28.10
N ARG A 33 19.77 -29.10 -27.52
CA ARG A 33 18.51 -28.46 -27.92
C ARG A 33 18.31 -27.17 -27.12
N GLY A 34 18.13 -26.05 -27.82
CA GLY A 34 17.72 -24.79 -27.22
C GLY A 34 16.26 -24.80 -26.76
N LEU A 35 15.95 -24.00 -25.75
CA LEU A 35 14.61 -23.90 -25.17
C LEU A 35 13.75 -22.77 -25.77
N GLY A 36 14.26 -22.01 -26.74
CA GLY A 36 13.50 -20.94 -27.41
C GLY A 36 12.97 -19.91 -26.42
N VAL A 37 11.68 -19.58 -26.48
CA VAL A 37 11.07 -18.59 -25.56
C VAL A 37 11.20 -18.97 -24.08
N HIS A 38 11.38 -20.26 -23.77
CA HIS A 38 11.52 -20.76 -22.40
C HIS A 38 12.95 -20.70 -21.87
N GLY A 39 13.94 -20.45 -22.73
CA GLY A 39 15.34 -20.39 -22.31
C GLY A 39 15.80 -18.97 -21.99
N VAL A 40 16.82 -18.89 -21.13
CA VAL A 40 17.47 -17.63 -20.79
C VAL A 40 18.59 -17.26 -21.77
N VAL A 41 18.80 -15.96 -21.99
CA VAL A 41 19.87 -15.41 -22.81
C VAL A 41 21.12 -15.20 -21.93
N GLY A 42 21.73 -16.32 -21.52
CA GLY A 42 22.93 -16.33 -20.67
C GLY A 42 22.64 -16.33 -19.17
N THR A 43 23.72 -16.39 -18.39
CA THR A 43 23.64 -16.61 -16.93
C THR A 43 23.45 -15.34 -16.11
N THR A 44 23.71 -14.16 -16.68
CA THR A 44 23.60 -12.88 -15.95
C THR A 44 22.19 -12.66 -15.40
N LEU A 45 21.14 -13.04 -16.13
CA LEU A 45 19.76 -12.99 -15.64
C LEU A 45 19.57 -13.92 -14.42
N ILE A 46 20.15 -15.12 -14.47
CA ILE A 46 20.11 -16.09 -13.36
C ILE A 46 20.93 -15.59 -12.16
N ASP A 47 22.04 -14.89 -12.39
CA ASP A 47 22.83 -14.24 -11.34
C ASP A 47 21.97 -13.21 -10.58
N CYS A 48 21.24 -12.35 -11.31
CA CYS A 48 20.32 -11.37 -10.71
C CYS A 48 19.19 -12.01 -9.90
N TYR A 49 18.55 -13.06 -10.44
CA TYR A 49 17.55 -13.81 -9.68
C TYR A 49 18.13 -14.44 -8.42
N ALA A 50 19.30 -15.07 -8.52
CA ALA A 50 19.97 -15.67 -7.37
C ALA A 50 20.29 -14.63 -6.30
N GLU A 51 20.83 -13.47 -6.68
CA GLU A 51 21.11 -12.37 -5.76
C GLU A 51 19.85 -11.88 -5.05
N GLY A 52 18.76 -11.68 -5.80
CA GLY A 52 17.45 -11.30 -5.27
C GLY A 52 16.94 -12.28 -4.22
N LEU A 53 16.93 -13.57 -4.55
CA LEU A 53 16.49 -14.65 -3.66
C LEU A 53 17.37 -14.79 -2.40
N ASP A 54 18.69 -14.69 -2.56
CA ASP A 54 19.66 -14.71 -1.45
C ASP A 54 19.44 -13.55 -0.47
N ARG A 55 19.27 -12.33 -1.00
CA ARG A 55 19.07 -11.13 -0.17
C ARG A 55 17.68 -11.15 0.48
N ALA A 56 16.63 -11.56 -0.24
CA ALA A 56 15.30 -11.77 0.32
C ALA A 56 15.33 -12.78 1.48
N THR A 57 15.98 -13.93 1.30
CA THR A 57 16.15 -14.95 2.34
C THR A 57 16.78 -14.34 3.60
N ARG A 58 17.90 -13.62 3.45
CA ARG A 58 18.56 -12.97 4.59
C ARG A 58 17.66 -11.94 5.28
N THR A 59 16.98 -11.09 4.50
CA THR A 59 16.06 -10.07 5.01
C THR A 59 14.92 -10.69 5.81
N LEU A 60 14.21 -11.66 5.23
CA LEU A 60 13.06 -12.32 5.84
C LEU A 60 13.46 -13.09 7.10
N ARG A 61 14.57 -13.81 7.07
CA ARG A 61 15.09 -14.53 8.25
C ARG A 61 15.55 -13.58 9.35
N ALA A 62 16.19 -12.47 9.00
CA ALA A 62 16.55 -11.43 9.97
C ALA A 62 15.31 -10.78 10.61
N ALA A 63 14.21 -10.68 9.86
CA ALA A 63 12.92 -10.26 10.36
C ALA A 63 12.15 -11.37 11.12
N GLY A 64 12.71 -12.57 11.26
CA GLY A 64 12.14 -13.65 12.08
C GLY A 64 11.22 -14.62 11.36
N TRP A 65 11.20 -14.65 10.01
CA TRP A 65 10.53 -15.72 9.29
C TRP A 65 11.28 -17.04 9.45
N GLU A 66 10.52 -18.12 9.54
CA GLU A 66 11.07 -19.46 9.59
C GLU A 66 11.53 -19.92 8.20
N ALA A 67 12.73 -20.49 8.15
CA ALA A 67 13.29 -21.07 6.93
C ALA A 67 12.49 -22.31 6.49
N PRO A 68 12.20 -22.46 5.19
CA PRO A 68 11.44 -23.61 4.71
C PRO A 68 12.18 -24.92 5.01
N ASP A 69 11.40 -25.99 5.22
CA ASP A 69 11.94 -27.30 5.61
C ASP A 69 12.72 -27.96 4.46
N GLU A 70 12.33 -27.64 3.22
CA GLU A 70 13.03 -28.00 2.00
C GLU A 70 13.21 -26.75 1.11
N PRO A 71 14.20 -26.74 0.21
CA PRO A 71 14.42 -25.59 -0.66
C PRO A 71 13.23 -25.35 -1.60
N ILE A 72 12.84 -24.07 -1.73
CA ILE A 72 11.77 -23.64 -2.64
C ILE A 72 12.28 -23.72 -4.08
N GLU A 73 11.60 -24.52 -4.90
CA GLU A 73 11.93 -24.64 -6.32
C GLU A 73 11.54 -23.35 -7.07
N VAL A 74 12.42 -22.90 -7.97
CA VAL A 74 12.26 -21.72 -8.81
C VAL A 74 12.45 -22.13 -10.26
N LEU A 75 11.42 -21.97 -11.09
CA LEU A 75 11.49 -22.25 -12.52
C LEU A 75 11.69 -20.94 -13.27
N VAL A 76 12.76 -20.83 -14.06
CA VAL A 76 12.97 -19.68 -14.95
C VAL A 76 12.53 -20.05 -16.36
N CYS A 77 11.32 -19.66 -16.72
CA CYS A 77 10.67 -20.02 -18.00
C CYS A 77 9.59 -18.99 -18.39
N GLU A 78 8.79 -19.30 -19.41
CA GLU A 78 7.60 -18.51 -19.76
C GLU A 78 6.44 -18.93 -18.82
N PRO A 79 5.90 -18.05 -17.95
CA PRO A 79 4.89 -18.41 -16.96
C PRO A 79 3.63 -19.00 -17.57
N SER A 80 3.29 -18.61 -18.81
CA SER A 80 2.11 -19.15 -19.50
C SER A 80 2.20 -20.65 -19.81
N GLU A 81 3.38 -21.26 -19.74
CA GLU A 81 3.51 -22.73 -19.84
C GLU A 81 3.06 -23.44 -18.56
N VAL A 82 3.27 -22.80 -17.41
CA VAL A 82 2.83 -23.31 -16.11
C VAL A 82 1.36 -22.97 -15.88
N VAL A 83 0.96 -21.75 -16.21
CA VAL A 83 -0.40 -21.21 -16.04
C VAL A 83 -0.81 -20.42 -17.29
N PRO A 84 -1.58 -21.01 -18.24
CA PRO A 84 -1.83 -20.47 -19.59
C PRO A 84 -2.29 -19.01 -19.71
N TRP A 85 -2.95 -18.48 -18.70
CA TRP A 85 -3.48 -17.10 -18.69
C TRP A 85 -2.58 -16.10 -17.95
N TYR A 86 -1.43 -16.55 -17.42
CA TYR A 86 -0.54 -15.75 -16.61
C TYR A 86 0.79 -15.49 -17.33
N LYS A 87 1.29 -14.25 -17.30
CA LYS A 87 2.47 -13.80 -18.07
C LYS A 87 3.49 -13.02 -17.24
N THR A 88 3.29 -12.98 -15.93
CA THR A 88 4.18 -12.32 -14.98
C THR A 88 4.76 -13.37 -14.05
N PRO A 89 5.84 -13.05 -13.31
CA PRO A 89 6.29 -13.90 -12.22
C PRO A 89 5.15 -14.26 -11.28
N ILE A 90 5.23 -15.47 -10.72
CA ILE A 90 4.17 -15.97 -9.83
C ILE A 90 4.71 -17.01 -8.86
N THR A 91 4.21 -16.95 -7.64
CA THR A 91 4.34 -18.00 -6.64
C THR A 91 3.08 -18.85 -6.62
N LEU A 92 3.27 -20.16 -6.78
CA LEU A 92 2.21 -21.15 -6.87
C LEU A 92 2.40 -22.23 -5.79
N LEU A 93 1.36 -23.04 -5.62
CA LEU A 93 1.39 -24.20 -4.73
C LEU A 93 1.44 -25.50 -5.53
N ASP A 94 2.43 -26.34 -5.26
CA ASP A 94 2.36 -27.75 -5.65
C ASP A 94 1.25 -28.40 -4.82
N LYS A 95 0.17 -28.82 -5.48
CA LYS A 95 -1.01 -29.40 -4.81
C LYS A 95 -0.69 -30.73 -4.14
N ASP A 96 0.26 -31.49 -4.68
CA ASP A 96 0.58 -32.83 -4.21
C ASP A 96 1.49 -32.76 -2.97
N ARG A 97 2.49 -31.87 -3.01
CA ARG A 97 3.43 -31.68 -1.89
C ARG A 97 2.98 -30.65 -0.86
N ARG A 98 2.00 -29.81 -1.21
CA ARG A 98 1.64 -28.60 -0.45
C ARG A 98 2.84 -27.70 -0.17
N HIS A 99 3.78 -27.65 -1.12
CA HIS A 99 4.99 -26.84 -1.07
C HIS A 99 4.90 -25.68 -2.10
N PRO A 100 5.25 -24.43 -1.73
CA PRO A 100 5.26 -23.34 -2.68
C PRO A 100 6.40 -23.52 -3.70
N PHE A 101 6.20 -23.04 -4.92
CA PHE A 101 7.27 -22.89 -5.91
C PHE A 101 7.09 -21.56 -6.65
N VAL A 102 8.18 -21.05 -7.19
CA VAL A 102 8.22 -19.76 -7.87
C VAL A 102 8.43 -19.98 -9.37
N VAL A 103 7.79 -19.16 -10.19
CA VAL A 103 8.05 -19.07 -11.64
C VAL A 103 8.51 -17.65 -11.94
N LEU A 104 9.71 -17.52 -12.50
CA LEU A 104 10.32 -16.26 -12.92
C LEU A 104 10.49 -16.23 -14.44
N LEU A 105 10.53 -15.03 -15.02
CA LEU A 105 10.59 -14.84 -16.47
C LEU A 105 11.94 -15.27 -17.05
N SER A 106 11.93 -16.11 -18.08
CA SER A 106 13.11 -16.35 -18.92
C SER A 106 13.50 -15.13 -19.76
N GLN A 107 12.54 -14.24 -20.02
CA GLN A 107 12.69 -13.08 -20.89
C GLN A 107 11.93 -11.86 -20.31
N PRO A 108 12.54 -11.10 -19.39
CA PRO A 108 11.91 -9.89 -18.84
C PRO A 108 11.65 -8.87 -19.95
N ASN A 109 10.46 -8.26 -19.92
CA ASN A 109 10.00 -7.31 -20.95
C ASN A 109 10.24 -5.86 -20.50
N GLU A 110 11.50 -5.47 -20.37
CA GLU A 110 11.91 -4.10 -20.05
C GLU A 110 12.61 -3.42 -21.24
N PRO A 111 12.53 -2.07 -21.37
CA PRO A 111 13.06 -1.35 -22.53
C PRO A 111 14.58 -1.47 -22.71
N THR A 112 15.31 -1.72 -21.64
CA THR A 112 16.77 -1.90 -21.65
C THR A 112 17.16 -3.15 -20.87
N TRP A 113 18.32 -3.71 -21.19
CA TRP A 113 18.82 -4.89 -20.48
C TRP A 113 19.13 -4.61 -19.01
N ASP A 114 19.71 -3.44 -18.69
CA ASP A 114 19.95 -3.06 -17.29
C ASP A 114 18.64 -2.95 -16.50
N ALA A 115 17.58 -2.39 -17.09
CA ALA A 115 16.26 -2.36 -16.48
C ALA A 115 15.67 -3.77 -16.31
N ALA A 116 15.87 -4.66 -17.29
CA ALA A 116 15.46 -6.06 -17.22
C ALA A 116 16.15 -6.80 -16.07
N LEU A 117 17.45 -6.61 -15.89
CA LEU A 117 18.24 -7.23 -14.81
C LEU A 117 17.87 -6.68 -13.44
N ASN A 118 17.68 -5.36 -13.33
CA ASN A 118 17.19 -4.72 -12.11
C ASN A 118 15.81 -5.25 -11.72
N ARG A 119 14.89 -5.33 -12.69
CA ARG A 119 13.56 -5.88 -12.48
C ARG A 119 13.59 -7.35 -12.08
N ALA A 120 14.41 -8.16 -12.74
CA ALA A 120 14.59 -9.56 -12.37
C ALA A 120 15.01 -9.71 -10.90
N THR A 121 15.94 -8.87 -10.45
CA THR A 121 16.41 -8.88 -9.05
C THR A 121 15.27 -8.60 -8.06
N VAL A 122 14.44 -7.57 -8.31
CA VAL A 122 13.33 -7.22 -7.40
C VAL A 122 12.15 -8.20 -7.51
N GLU A 123 11.81 -8.69 -8.70
CA GLU A 123 10.75 -9.70 -8.88
C GLU A 123 11.08 -11.01 -8.15
N ALA A 124 12.36 -11.39 -8.08
CA ALA A 124 12.79 -12.50 -7.23
C ALA A 124 12.50 -12.26 -5.74
N VAL A 125 12.69 -11.03 -5.24
CA VAL A 125 12.35 -10.67 -3.85
C VAL A 125 10.84 -10.71 -3.63
N HIS A 126 10.07 -10.19 -4.59
CA HIS A 126 8.61 -10.17 -4.55
C HIS A 126 8.06 -11.60 -4.40
N GLU A 127 8.47 -12.50 -5.29
CA GLU A 127 7.98 -13.87 -5.26
C GLU A 127 8.53 -14.68 -4.07
N ALA A 128 9.77 -14.43 -3.66
CA ALA A 128 10.30 -15.02 -2.42
C ALA A 128 9.43 -14.65 -1.21
N THR A 129 8.94 -13.42 -1.14
CA THR A 129 8.05 -12.97 -0.06
C THR A 129 6.78 -13.82 0.00
N HIS A 130 6.11 -14.02 -1.14
CA HIS A 130 4.93 -14.87 -1.20
C HIS A 130 5.22 -16.31 -0.76
N ALA A 131 6.36 -16.88 -1.19
CA ALA A 131 6.73 -18.23 -0.83
C ALA A 131 6.97 -18.40 0.68
N PHE A 132 7.54 -17.39 1.33
CA PHE A 132 7.72 -17.34 2.78
C PHE A 132 6.40 -17.12 3.53
N ASN A 133 5.54 -16.22 3.03
CA ASN A 133 4.21 -15.97 3.59
C ASN A 133 3.30 -17.19 3.46
N PHE A 134 3.52 -18.05 2.45
CA PHE A 134 2.75 -19.28 2.21
C PHE A 134 2.60 -20.17 3.46
N ARG A 135 3.66 -20.23 4.29
CA ARG A 135 3.65 -21.03 5.52
C ARG A 135 2.62 -20.54 6.53
N CYS A 136 2.42 -19.23 6.56
CA CYS A 136 1.51 -18.54 7.47
C CYS A 136 0.11 -18.36 6.86
N TYR A 137 0.00 -18.31 5.54
CA TYR A 137 -1.21 -17.92 4.79
C TYR A 137 -1.14 -18.42 3.34
N SER A 138 -2.25 -18.87 2.76
CA SER A 138 -2.30 -19.24 1.33
C SER A 138 -3.34 -18.42 0.58
N TRP A 139 -2.91 -17.51 -0.30
CA TRP A 139 -3.83 -16.67 -1.10
C TRP A 139 -4.77 -17.44 -2.02
N LEU A 140 -4.39 -18.65 -2.43
CA LEU A 140 -5.27 -19.56 -3.16
C LEU A 140 -6.52 -19.97 -2.36
N LEU A 141 -6.49 -19.81 -1.03
CA LEU A 141 -7.57 -20.20 -0.12
C LEU A 141 -8.27 -18.98 0.50
N GLU A 142 -7.65 -17.80 0.49
CA GLU A 142 -8.05 -16.69 1.36
C GLU A 142 -7.87 -15.30 0.69
N LYS A 143 -8.65 -15.05 -0.36
CA LYS A 143 -8.55 -13.83 -1.19
C LYS A 143 -8.54 -12.48 -0.44
N SER A 144 -9.07 -12.41 0.78
CA SER A 144 -9.14 -11.17 1.56
C SER A 144 -7.75 -10.61 1.93
N TRP A 145 -6.73 -11.46 2.04
CA TRP A 145 -5.37 -11.06 2.42
C TRP A 145 -4.45 -10.79 1.23
N THR A 146 -4.90 -11.07 0.00
CA THR A 146 -4.09 -10.90 -1.21
C THR A 146 -3.52 -9.49 -1.33
N TRP A 147 -4.31 -8.46 -0.98
CA TRP A 147 -3.82 -7.08 -1.06
C TRP A 147 -2.64 -6.82 -0.11
N LEU A 148 -2.69 -7.40 1.10
CA LEU A 148 -1.68 -7.20 2.14
C LEU A 148 -0.42 -8.02 1.88
N ASP A 149 -0.59 -9.22 1.30
CA ASP A 149 0.51 -10.07 0.83
C ASP A 149 1.31 -9.37 -0.28
N GLU A 150 0.62 -8.84 -1.28
CA GLU A 150 1.20 -8.08 -2.38
C GLU A 150 1.83 -6.77 -1.90
N ALA A 151 1.18 -6.06 -0.98
CA ALA A 151 1.74 -4.86 -0.34
C ALA A 151 3.03 -5.16 0.43
N THR A 152 3.09 -6.31 1.12
CA THR A 152 4.29 -6.75 1.85
C THR A 152 5.42 -7.09 0.89
N ALA A 153 5.12 -7.81 -0.20
CA ALA A 153 6.10 -8.16 -1.22
C ALA A 153 6.67 -6.91 -1.90
N MET A 154 5.82 -5.95 -2.29
CA MET A 154 6.24 -4.68 -2.89
C MET A 154 7.08 -3.83 -1.91
N PHE A 155 6.73 -3.81 -0.62
CA PHE A 155 7.57 -3.18 0.40
C PHE A 155 8.96 -3.86 0.49
N LEU A 156 9.01 -5.19 0.46
CA LEU A 156 10.26 -5.93 0.60
C LEU A 156 11.19 -5.79 -0.60
N GLU A 157 10.66 -5.59 -1.82
CA GLU A 157 11.47 -5.18 -2.97
C GLU A 157 12.32 -3.95 -2.63
N GLN A 158 11.66 -2.92 -2.11
CA GLN A 158 12.29 -1.66 -1.72
C GLN A 158 13.22 -1.81 -0.53
N PHE A 159 12.78 -2.53 0.50
CA PHE A 159 13.56 -2.66 1.72
C PHE A 159 14.84 -3.45 1.45
N THR A 160 14.74 -4.43 0.55
CA THR A 160 15.87 -5.27 0.16
C THR A 160 16.79 -4.55 -0.80
N PHE A 161 16.29 -3.88 -1.85
CA PHE A 161 17.10 -3.16 -2.85
C PHE A 161 16.66 -1.70 -3.01
N PRO A 162 16.91 -0.83 -2.03
CA PRO A 162 16.51 0.58 -2.10
C PRO A 162 17.14 1.33 -3.28
N GLU A 163 18.29 0.88 -3.77
CA GLU A 163 19.05 1.45 -4.88
C GLU A 163 18.42 1.26 -6.26
N ILE A 164 17.57 0.24 -6.46
CA ILE A 164 16.96 -0.07 -7.78
C ILE A 164 15.80 0.88 -8.11
N GLY A 165 15.06 1.34 -7.09
CA GLY A 165 13.99 2.32 -7.25
C GLY A 165 12.76 1.85 -8.03
N ASP A 166 12.60 0.53 -8.26
CA ASP A 166 11.53 -0.02 -9.11
C ASP A 166 10.13 0.35 -8.61
N ARG A 167 9.95 0.39 -7.28
CA ARG A 167 8.73 0.82 -6.58
C ARG A 167 8.07 2.09 -7.12
N LEU A 168 8.87 3.00 -7.68
CA LEU A 168 8.39 4.28 -8.17
C LEU A 168 7.40 4.11 -9.34
N ARG A 169 7.41 2.96 -10.03
CA ARG A 169 6.39 2.63 -11.04
C ARG A 169 4.97 2.61 -10.47
N TYR A 170 4.81 2.21 -9.20
CA TYR A 170 3.53 2.16 -8.49
C TYR A 170 3.20 3.48 -7.77
N ALA A 171 4.22 4.26 -7.43
CA ALA A 171 4.06 5.52 -6.69
C ALA A 171 3.16 6.55 -7.38
N ARG A 172 3.07 6.53 -8.72
CA ARG A 172 2.22 7.46 -9.48
C ARG A 172 0.76 7.35 -9.04
N TRP A 173 0.21 6.14 -9.02
CA TRP A 173 -1.20 5.94 -8.70
C TRP A 173 -1.48 6.09 -7.21
N TRP A 174 -0.53 5.65 -6.38
CA TRP A 174 -0.55 5.96 -4.96
C TRP A 174 -0.70 7.48 -4.77
N ALA A 175 0.22 8.28 -5.30
CA ALA A 175 0.20 9.74 -5.14
C ALA A 175 -1.06 10.39 -5.74
N ALA A 176 -1.53 9.90 -6.89
CA ALA A 176 -2.61 10.51 -7.64
C ALA A 176 -4.03 10.18 -7.14
N ARG A 177 -4.22 9.07 -6.41
CA ARG A 177 -5.55 8.55 -6.05
C ARG A 177 -5.69 8.26 -4.55
N PRO A 178 -5.60 9.27 -3.67
CA PRO A 178 -5.81 9.06 -2.24
C PRO A 178 -7.21 8.64 -1.85
N GLU A 179 -8.20 8.90 -2.70
CA GLU A 179 -9.61 8.55 -2.54
C GLU A 179 -9.89 7.06 -2.75
N ARG A 180 -8.88 6.29 -3.16
CA ARG A 180 -8.99 4.85 -3.35
C ARG A 180 -8.81 4.12 -2.01
N PRO A 181 -9.62 3.09 -1.73
CA PRO A 181 -9.43 2.25 -0.55
C PRO A 181 -8.02 1.68 -0.47
N LEU A 182 -7.49 1.64 0.75
CA LEU A 182 -6.20 1.04 1.04
C LEU A 182 -6.08 -0.42 0.56
N ASP A 183 -7.19 -1.17 0.56
CA ASP A 183 -7.23 -2.59 0.20
C ASP A 183 -7.93 -2.88 -1.13
N ALA A 184 -8.00 -1.87 -2.01
CA ALA A 184 -8.50 -2.04 -3.37
C ALA A 184 -7.67 -3.09 -4.12
N ASP A 185 -8.33 -4.07 -4.74
CA ASP A 185 -7.66 -5.20 -5.40
C ASP A 185 -6.71 -4.75 -6.51
N ASP A 186 -7.12 -3.75 -7.29
CA ASP A 186 -6.33 -3.16 -8.35
C ASP A 186 -5.29 -2.14 -7.83
N GLY A 187 -5.20 -1.93 -6.51
CA GLY A 187 -4.32 -0.99 -5.81
C GLY A 187 -3.35 -1.66 -4.81
N ARG A 188 -3.26 -2.99 -4.85
CA ARG A 188 -2.49 -3.78 -3.88
C ARG A 188 -0.99 -3.53 -3.88
N TYR A 189 -0.40 -3.20 -5.02
CA TYR A 189 1.02 -2.84 -5.09
C TYR A 189 1.27 -1.46 -4.46
N GLU A 190 0.36 -0.51 -4.70
CA GLU A 190 0.39 0.84 -4.10
C GLU A 190 0.23 0.80 -2.57
N ALA A 191 -0.45 -0.20 -2.03
CA ALA A 191 -0.52 -0.42 -0.58
C ALA A 191 0.87 -0.75 0.04
N GLY A 192 1.89 -1.08 -0.75
CA GLY A 192 3.27 -1.21 -0.27
C GLY A 192 3.83 0.06 0.38
N PHE A 193 3.35 1.25 -0.02
CA PHE A 193 3.72 2.51 0.64
C PHE A 193 3.12 2.65 2.04
N PHE A 194 1.93 2.06 2.27
CA PHE A 194 1.37 1.95 3.61
C PHE A 194 2.17 0.97 4.47
N MET A 195 2.62 -0.15 3.90
CA MET A 195 3.50 -1.09 4.62
C MET A 195 4.83 -0.44 4.99
N GLN A 196 5.41 0.38 4.10
CA GLN A 196 6.57 1.19 4.44
C GLN A 196 6.30 2.13 5.61
N TYR A 197 5.16 2.83 5.60
CA TYR A 197 4.76 3.72 6.70
C TYR A 197 4.67 2.96 8.03
N LEU A 198 4.06 1.76 8.03
CA LEU A 198 3.99 0.92 9.23
C LEU A 198 5.38 0.50 9.73
N VAL A 199 6.26 0.04 8.84
CA VAL A 199 7.61 -0.40 9.23
C VAL A 199 8.46 0.77 9.73
N GLN A 200 8.35 1.95 9.13
CA GLN A 200 9.02 3.16 9.60
C GLN A 200 8.59 3.54 11.02
N ARG A 201 7.32 3.33 11.37
CA ARG A 201 6.75 3.69 12.68
C ARG A 201 6.91 2.60 13.75
N TYR A 202 6.83 1.34 13.37
CA TYR A 202 6.72 0.20 14.30
C TYR A 202 7.87 -0.82 14.18
N GLY A 203 8.85 -0.58 13.32
CA GLY A 203 9.99 -1.47 13.08
C GLY A 203 9.66 -2.62 12.13
N VAL A 204 10.69 -3.29 11.61
CA VAL A 204 10.53 -4.44 10.70
C VAL A 204 9.92 -5.65 11.41
N GLU A 205 10.09 -5.73 12.72
CA GLU A 205 9.52 -6.74 13.60
C GLU A 205 7.98 -6.71 13.60
N PHE A 206 7.37 -5.58 13.23
CA PHE A 206 5.93 -5.51 12.98
C PHE A 206 5.49 -6.55 11.94
N LEU A 207 6.21 -6.65 10.82
CA LEU A 207 5.88 -7.60 9.76
C LEU A 207 5.98 -9.04 10.29
N SER A 208 7.02 -9.32 11.10
CA SER A 208 7.18 -10.61 11.75
C SER A 208 5.96 -11.00 12.55
N ARG A 209 5.48 -10.10 13.43
CA ARG A 209 4.30 -10.34 14.25
C ARG A 209 3.03 -10.48 13.41
N LEU A 210 2.91 -9.71 12.33
CA LEU A 210 1.78 -9.77 11.41
C LEU A 210 1.63 -11.18 10.83
N TRP A 211 2.71 -11.70 10.25
CA TRP A 211 2.68 -12.96 9.52
C TRP A 211 2.86 -14.19 10.41
N THR A 212 3.84 -14.22 11.32
CA THR A 212 4.18 -15.43 12.09
C THR A 212 3.19 -15.76 13.21
N GLN A 213 2.52 -14.76 13.78
CA GLN A 213 1.52 -15.00 14.83
C GLN A 213 0.11 -15.28 14.27
N ARG A 214 -0.05 -15.22 12.94
CA ARG A 214 -1.29 -15.60 12.28
C ARG A 214 -1.52 -17.08 12.47
N LYS A 215 -2.72 -17.47 12.90
CA LYS A 215 -3.11 -18.88 12.96
C LYS A 215 -3.55 -19.33 11.57
N LYS A 216 -2.93 -20.40 11.06
CA LYS A 216 -3.12 -20.96 9.71
C LYS A 216 -4.58 -21.31 9.35
N ASP A 217 -5.45 -21.47 10.34
CA ASP A 217 -6.88 -21.77 10.18
C ASP A 217 -7.81 -20.67 10.75
N SER A 218 -7.29 -19.49 11.03
CA SER A 218 -8.12 -18.38 11.49
C SER A 218 -8.91 -17.78 10.33
N ARG A 219 -10.18 -17.44 10.57
CA ARG A 219 -10.96 -16.53 9.71
C ARG A 219 -10.62 -15.06 10.01
N GLU A 220 -9.39 -14.81 10.47
CA GLU A 220 -8.89 -13.46 10.76
C GLU A 220 -8.84 -12.68 9.44
N ASP A 221 -9.50 -11.54 9.38
CA ASP A 221 -9.37 -10.61 8.27
C ASP A 221 -8.02 -9.83 8.37
N PRO A 222 -7.49 -9.29 7.27
CA PRO A 222 -6.20 -8.61 7.28
C PRO A 222 -6.13 -7.42 8.25
N PHE A 223 -7.23 -6.71 8.50
CA PHE A 223 -7.23 -5.56 9.42
C PHE A 223 -7.18 -6.01 10.87
N ALA A 224 -7.88 -7.09 11.22
CA ALA A 224 -7.73 -7.74 12.52
C ALA A 224 -6.27 -8.24 12.71
N GLY A 225 -5.65 -8.79 11.67
CA GLY A 225 -4.24 -9.20 11.68
C GLY A 225 -3.28 -8.03 11.93
N ILE A 226 -3.49 -6.90 11.24
CA ILE A 226 -2.74 -5.65 11.46
C ILE A 226 -2.95 -5.16 12.89
N GLN A 227 -4.20 -5.06 13.36
CA GLN A 227 -4.55 -4.62 14.70
C GLN A 227 -3.87 -5.47 15.78
N ARG A 228 -3.87 -6.80 15.61
CA ARG A 228 -3.18 -7.73 16.49
C ARG A 228 -1.67 -7.47 16.53
N ALA A 229 -1.05 -7.28 15.37
CA ALA A 229 0.39 -7.06 15.26
C ALA A 229 0.85 -5.69 15.80
N LEU A 230 -0.01 -4.69 15.70
CA LEU A 230 0.15 -3.37 16.31
C LEU A 230 0.03 -3.45 17.84
N GLY A 231 -1.00 -4.14 18.34
CA GLY A 231 -1.39 -4.17 19.75
C GLY A 231 -1.99 -2.83 20.23
N SER A 232 -1.27 -1.73 20.03
CA SER A 232 -1.71 -0.35 20.23
C SER A 232 -0.82 0.58 19.38
N PRO A 233 -1.33 1.68 18.81
CA PRO A 233 -2.71 2.20 18.85
C PRO A 233 -3.72 1.38 18.02
N PRO A 234 -5.03 1.71 18.03
CA PRO A 234 -5.99 1.10 17.11
C PRO A 234 -5.62 1.39 15.65
N PHE A 235 -5.92 0.46 14.75
CA PHE A 235 -5.67 0.60 13.32
C PHE A 235 -6.49 1.77 12.73
N SER A 236 -7.79 1.80 13.03
CA SER A 236 -8.71 2.84 12.54
C SER A 236 -9.71 3.21 13.64
N SER A 237 -10.09 4.49 13.73
CA SER A 237 -11.11 4.96 14.66
C SER A 237 -11.75 6.26 14.20
N VAL A 238 -13.08 6.34 14.30
CA VAL A 238 -13.88 7.55 14.01
C VAL A 238 -13.83 8.59 15.12
N ASP A 239 -13.32 8.23 16.31
CA ASP A 239 -13.17 9.17 17.42
C ASP A 239 -12.08 10.20 17.09
N PRO A 240 -12.40 11.51 17.01
CA PRO A 240 -11.46 12.56 16.63
C PRO A 240 -10.22 12.64 17.53
N HIS A 241 -10.29 12.16 18.77
CA HIS A 241 -9.21 12.24 19.74
C HIS A 241 -8.33 11.00 19.82
N VAL A 242 -8.73 9.91 19.17
CA VAL A 242 -7.92 8.69 19.09
C VAL A 242 -6.84 8.87 18.02
N ASP A 243 -5.57 8.71 18.39
CA ASP A 243 -4.45 8.69 17.42
C ASP A 243 -4.33 7.31 16.77
N ASP A 244 -5.29 6.97 15.91
CA ASP A 244 -5.31 5.73 15.15
C ASP A 244 -4.29 5.73 14.01
N VAL A 245 -3.89 4.53 13.56
CA VAL A 245 -2.84 4.37 12.56
C VAL A 245 -3.25 4.91 11.19
N PHE A 246 -4.51 4.74 10.80
CA PHE A 246 -5.01 5.04 9.47
C PHE A 246 -5.35 6.53 9.30
N GLY A 247 -6.42 7.00 9.95
CA GLY A 247 -6.96 8.34 9.78
C GLY A 247 -6.08 9.41 10.41
N ALA A 248 -5.75 9.26 11.70
CA ALA A 248 -4.92 10.24 12.42
C ALA A 248 -3.43 10.17 12.03
N GLY A 249 -2.94 8.99 11.68
CA GLY A 249 -1.57 8.75 11.23
C GLY A 249 -1.42 8.85 9.71
N TYR A 250 -1.57 7.71 9.03
CA TYR A 250 -1.21 7.54 7.62
C TYR A 250 -1.84 8.57 6.68
N CYS A 251 -3.15 8.83 6.78
CA CYS A 251 -3.82 9.79 5.91
C CYS A 251 -3.21 11.20 6.03
N VAL A 252 -2.87 11.62 7.25
CA VAL A 252 -2.24 12.92 7.54
C VAL A 252 -0.79 12.91 7.08
N ASP A 253 0.01 11.94 7.52
CA ASP A 253 1.44 11.88 7.23
C ASP A 253 1.73 11.69 5.73
N ALA A 254 0.88 10.94 5.03
CA ALA A 254 0.98 10.74 3.59
C ALA A 254 0.85 12.04 2.80
N TYR A 255 0.05 13.00 3.25
CA TYR A 255 -0.04 14.32 2.61
C TYR A 255 1.31 15.05 2.63
N PHE A 256 2.03 14.95 3.75
CA PHE A 256 3.38 15.49 3.91
C PHE A 256 4.42 14.52 3.36
N THR A 257 4.21 14.05 2.13
CA THR A 257 4.98 12.99 1.45
C THR A 257 6.50 13.23 1.50
N LYS A 258 6.95 14.50 1.49
CA LYS A 258 8.37 14.86 1.59
C LYS A 258 9.06 14.33 2.85
N THR A 259 8.30 14.14 3.93
CA THR A 259 8.81 13.65 5.21
C THR A 259 8.94 12.13 5.21
N ILE A 260 7.98 11.42 4.63
CA ILE A 260 7.91 9.95 4.69
C ILE A 260 8.52 9.25 3.47
N LEU A 261 8.41 9.87 2.30
CA LEU A 261 8.69 9.34 0.96
C LEU A 261 9.27 10.45 0.05
N PRO A 262 10.44 11.01 0.37
CA PRO A 262 11.01 12.15 -0.35
C PRO A 262 11.19 11.89 -1.85
N GLU A 263 11.56 10.68 -2.25
CA GLU A 263 11.73 10.28 -3.64
C GLU A 263 10.41 10.30 -4.44
N VAL A 264 9.29 9.92 -3.81
CA VAL A 264 7.96 10.03 -4.41
C VAL A 264 7.61 11.50 -4.56
N ALA A 265 7.89 12.31 -3.52
CA ALA A 265 7.64 13.74 -3.53
C ALA A 265 8.43 14.47 -4.62
N VAL A 266 9.68 14.10 -4.85
CA VAL A 266 10.53 14.69 -5.90
C VAL A 266 10.01 14.33 -7.29
N ARG A 267 9.55 13.08 -7.49
CA ARG A 267 9.16 12.59 -8.83
C ARG A 267 7.72 12.93 -9.22
N TYR A 268 6.80 12.86 -8.26
CA TYR A 268 5.36 12.98 -8.52
C TYR A 268 4.72 14.17 -7.78
N GLY A 269 5.47 14.89 -6.95
CA GLY A 269 4.91 15.86 -6.02
C GLY A 269 4.29 15.20 -4.79
N GLY A 270 3.49 15.95 -4.04
CA GLY A 270 2.74 15.39 -2.92
C GLY A 270 1.55 14.54 -3.37
N ARG A 271 0.76 14.09 -2.39
CA ARG A 271 -0.56 13.50 -2.65
C ARG A 271 -1.44 14.47 -3.43
N ALA A 272 -2.25 13.94 -4.35
CA ALA A 272 -3.21 14.70 -5.12
C ALA A 272 -4.21 15.40 -4.21
N VAL A 273 -4.50 16.65 -4.52
CA VAL A 273 -5.46 17.47 -3.79
C VAL A 273 -6.79 17.41 -4.52
N SER A 274 -7.86 17.09 -3.81
CA SER A 274 -9.21 17.00 -4.34
C SER A 274 -9.75 18.37 -4.73
N TRP A 275 -9.47 19.39 -3.92
CA TRP A 275 -9.84 20.78 -4.23
C TRP A 275 -8.89 21.80 -3.59
N SER A 276 -8.69 22.94 -4.26
CA SER A 276 -7.94 24.07 -3.72
C SER A 276 -8.78 25.34 -3.82
N PHE A 277 -8.73 26.21 -2.81
CA PHE A 277 -9.54 27.42 -2.79
C PHE A 277 -8.86 28.57 -2.04
N GLU A 278 -9.20 29.78 -2.46
CA GLU A 278 -8.65 31.03 -1.94
C GLU A 278 -9.74 31.81 -1.19
N LEU A 279 -9.49 32.18 0.07
CA LEU A 279 -10.41 32.92 0.92
C LEU A 279 -9.99 34.40 0.99
N LYS A 280 -10.84 35.30 0.47
CA LYS A 280 -10.53 36.74 0.25
C LYS A 280 -11.15 37.73 1.26
N SER A 281 -11.72 37.25 2.37
CA SER A 281 -12.40 38.03 3.45
C SER A 281 -13.78 38.60 3.10
N PRO A 282 -14.68 38.68 4.09
CA PRO A 282 -15.26 37.57 4.84
C PRO A 282 -16.09 36.72 3.87
N THR A 283 -15.96 35.40 3.95
CA THR A 283 -16.66 34.52 3.01
C THR A 283 -17.03 33.23 3.70
N THR A 284 -18.27 32.79 3.45
CA THR A 284 -18.70 31.41 3.63
C THR A 284 -18.61 30.73 2.27
N ALA A 285 -17.86 29.64 2.20
CA ALA A 285 -17.79 28.79 1.03
C ALA A 285 -18.36 27.41 1.38
N VAL A 286 -19.32 26.94 0.58
CA VAL A 286 -19.82 25.57 0.64
C VAL A 286 -19.24 24.83 -0.56
N LEU A 287 -18.54 23.74 -0.30
CA LEU A 287 -17.89 22.89 -1.29
C LEU A 287 -18.60 21.54 -1.31
N PRO A 288 -18.85 20.99 -2.50
CA PRO A 288 -19.22 19.59 -2.60
C PRO A 288 -18.05 18.72 -2.08
N GLY A 289 -18.31 17.74 -1.21
CA GLY A 289 -17.30 16.74 -0.80
C GLY A 289 -16.90 15.77 -1.93
N GLY A 290 -17.50 15.92 -3.11
CA GLY A 290 -17.34 15.05 -4.28
C GLY A 290 -18.28 13.85 -4.25
N ASP A 291 -18.08 12.92 -5.19
CA ASP A 291 -18.93 11.74 -5.46
C ASP A 291 -18.85 10.63 -4.38
N GLY A 292 -18.61 10.99 -3.12
CA GLY A 292 -18.41 10.06 -2.01
C GLY A 292 -16.94 9.74 -1.70
N LEU A 293 -16.71 9.07 -0.58
CA LEU A 293 -15.40 8.58 -0.13
C LEU A 293 -15.52 7.13 0.32
N ASP A 294 -14.78 6.25 -0.34
CA ASP A 294 -14.82 4.82 -0.05
C ASP A 294 -14.17 4.51 1.29
N HIS A 295 -14.47 3.32 1.83
CA HIS A 295 -13.86 2.84 3.07
C HIS A 295 -12.32 2.88 2.98
N LEU A 296 -11.65 3.16 4.09
CA LEU A 296 -10.19 3.25 4.16
C LEU A 296 -9.55 4.10 3.05
N ALA A 297 -10.21 5.19 2.70
CA ALA A 297 -9.69 6.19 1.76
C ALA A 297 -9.62 7.58 2.41
N CYS A 298 -8.92 8.50 1.74
CA CYS A 298 -8.86 9.89 2.20
C CYS A 298 -8.88 10.91 1.05
N LYS A 299 -9.30 12.13 1.35
CA LYS A 299 -9.25 13.28 0.45
C LYS A 299 -8.56 14.45 1.12
N TYR A 300 -7.95 15.30 0.29
CA TYR A 300 -7.19 16.46 0.72
C TYR A 300 -7.75 17.73 0.09
N TYR A 301 -7.97 18.75 0.91
CA TYR A 301 -8.50 20.03 0.48
C TYR A 301 -7.57 21.15 0.94
N ARG A 302 -7.08 21.97 0.00
CA ARG A 302 -6.17 23.09 0.32
C ARG A 302 -6.92 24.40 0.47
N ILE A 303 -6.58 25.10 1.53
CA ILE A 303 -7.16 26.39 1.91
C ILE A 303 -6.06 27.44 1.88
N PHE A 304 -6.21 28.44 1.02
CA PHE A 304 -5.31 29.59 0.96
C PHE A 304 -6.02 30.80 1.56
N VAL A 305 -5.51 31.30 2.68
CA VAL A 305 -6.00 32.53 3.32
C VAL A 305 -5.13 33.68 2.85
N THR A 306 -5.65 34.52 1.94
CA THR A 306 -4.84 35.58 1.28
C THR A 306 -5.01 36.97 1.86
N ARG A 307 -5.73 37.06 2.99
CA ARG A 307 -5.81 38.25 3.85
C ARG A 307 -5.91 37.80 5.30
N PRO A 308 -5.44 38.61 6.27
CA PRO A 308 -5.62 38.30 7.68
C PRO A 308 -7.10 38.10 8.04
N VAL A 309 -7.38 37.08 8.85
CA VAL A 309 -8.73 36.79 9.39
C VAL A 309 -8.62 36.49 10.88
N SER A 310 -9.62 36.87 11.66
CA SER A 310 -9.66 36.65 13.10
C SER A 310 -9.92 35.18 13.45
N GLY A 311 -10.51 34.42 12.53
CA GLY A 311 -10.71 32.98 12.69
C GLY A 311 -11.08 32.26 11.39
N LEU A 312 -10.82 30.96 11.39
CA LEU A 312 -11.22 30.01 10.35
C LEU A 312 -12.03 28.88 11.01
N ARG A 313 -13.26 28.71 10.58
CA ARG A 313 -14.11 27.58 10.93
C ARG A 313 -14.25 26.66 9.74
N VAL A 314 -14.11 25.36 9.98
CA VAL A 314 -14.35 24.32 8.98
C VAL A 314 -15.36 23.34 9.55
N THR A 315 -16.39 23.04 8.76
CA THR A 315 -17.41 22.04 9.06
C THR A 315 -17.42 21.00 7.94
N VAL A 316 -17.35 19.72 8.28
CA VAL A 316 -17.55 18.59 7.37
C VAL A 316 -18.85 17.90 7.78
N THR A 317 -19.86 17.94 6.92
CA THR A 317 -21.16 17.33 7.18
C THR A 317 -21.27 16.03 6.42
N GLU A 318 -21.18 14.90 7.13
CA GLU A 318 -21.44 13.57 6.58
C GLU A 318 -22.94 13.37 6.36
N GLU A 319 -23.32 12.85 5.19
CA GLU A 319 -24.67 12.39 4.93
C GLU A 319 -24.77 10.90 5.32
N LEU A 320 -25.62 10.61 6.30
CA LEU A 320 -25.83 9.26 6.81
C LEU A 320 -26.74 8.49 5.86
N ALA A 321 -26.34 7.26 5.53
CA ALA A 321 -27.13 6.39 4.66
C ALA A 321 -28.48 6.07 5.31
N SER A 322 -29.55 6.17 4.53
CA SER A 322 -30.89 5.84 4.98
C SER A 322 -30.98 4.37 5.41
N GLY A 323 -31.04 4.13 6.73
CA GLY A 323 -31.14 2.79 7.32
C GLY A 323 -29.89 2.28 8.05
N SER A 324 -28.81 3.07 8.21
CA SER A 324 -27.75 2.72 9.16
C SER A 324 -28.28 2.91 10.59
N ASN A 325 -28.71 1.81 11.22
CA ASN A 325 -29.31 1.83 12.55
C ASN A 325 -28.36 2.23 13.68
N ASP A 326 -27.04 2.30 13.42
CA ASP A 326 -26.04 2.66 14.42
C ASP A 326 -25.86 4.17 14.58
N GLY A 327 -26.23 4.98 13.57
CA GLY A 327 -26.02 6.44 13.59
C GLY A 327 -24.56 6.85 13.73
N THR A 328 -23.62 5.91 13.65
CA THR A 328 -22.19 6.16 13.82
C THR A 328 -21.64 6.62 12.49
N GLY A 329 -21.21 7.88 12.41
CA GLY A 329 -20.52 8.36 11.23
C GLY A 329 -19.19 7.66 11.02
N ALA A 330 -18.75 7.60 9.76
CA ALA A 330 -17.54 6.91 9.33
C ALA A 330 -16.36 7.87 9.16
N LEU A 331 -16.64 9.17 9.07
CA LEU A 331 -15.62 10.16 8.75
C LEU A 331 -14.85 10.61 9.98
N LYS A 332 -13.55 10.84 9.74
CA LYS A 332 -12.63 11.55 10.61
C LYS A 332 -11.99 12.66 9.80
N ALA A 333 -11.81 13.84 10.40
CA ALA A 333 -11.20 14.96 9.71
C ALA A 333 -10.25 15.76 10.59
N PHE A 334 -9.23 16.34 9.94
CA PHE A 334 -8.22 17.16 10.59
C PHE A 334 -7.95 18.41 9.77
N LEU A 335 -7.85 19.54 10.46
CA LEU A 335 -7.35 20.79 9.90
C LEU A 335 -5.89 20.99 10.34
N LEU A 336 -5.00 21.15 9.37
CA LEU A 336 -3.57 21.34 9.63
C LEU A 336 -3.06 22.59 8.92
N GLN A 337 -2.14 23.29 9.55
CA GLN A 337 -1.45 24.42 8.91
C GLN A 337 -0.21 23.91 8.15
N VAL A 338 -0.04 24.39 6.93
CA VAL A 338 1.07 24.03 6.05
C VAL A 338 2.09 25.15 6.07
N GLY A 339 3.32 24.82 6.44
CA GLY A 339 4.43 25.75 6.47
C GLY A 339 5.17 25.87 5.14
N PRO A 340 6.20 26.73 5.10
CA PRO A 340 7.11 26.82 3.97
C PRO A 340 7.64 25.43 3.57
N PHE A 341 7.80 25.22 2.27
CA PHE A 341 8.26 23.95 1.69
C PHE A 341 7.28 22.76 1.83
N GLY A 342 6.07 22.97 2.36
CA GLY A 342 5.04 21.94 2.43
C GLY A 342 5.21 20.97 3.60
N GLN A 343 5.71 21.46 4.73
CA GLN A 343 5.82 20.72 6.00
C GLN A 343 4.66 21.08 6.93
N GLN A 344 4.26 20.18 7.82
CA GLN A 344 3.27 20.52 8.85
C GLN A 344 3.87 21.53 9.83
N ILE A 345 3.11 22.56 10.19
CA ILE A 345 3.46 23.48 11.27
C ILE A 345 2.33 23.53 12.31
N GLY A 346 2.72 23.60 13.58
CA GLY A 346 1.76 23.64 14.69
C GLY A 346 1.02 22.32 14.92
N ALA A 347 -0.07 22.42 15.68
CA ALA A 347 -0.88 21.28 16.06
C ALA A 347 -1.81 20.81 14.94
N LYS A 348 -2.02 19.49 14.87
CA LYS A 348 -3.11 18.86 14.12
C LYS A 348 -4.41 19.11 14.88
N LEU A 349 -5.36 19.83 14.28
CA LEU A 349 -6.64 20.14 14.92
C LEU A 349 -7.71 19.15 14.45
N PRO A 350 -8.18 18.22 15.30
CA PRO A 350 -9.27 17.33 14.94
C PRO A 350 -10.60 18.10 14.81
N LEU A 351 -11.46 17.66 13.89
CA LEU A 351 -12.84 18.16 13.80
C LEU A 351 -13.72 17.32 14.72
N GLU A 352 -14.43 17.98 15.62
CA GLU A 352 -15.26 17.36 16.65
C GLU A 352 -16.73 17.33 16.24
N GLU A 353 -17.46 16.31 16.69
CA GLU A 353 -18.89 16.21 16.42
C GLU A 353 -19.65 17.36 17.07
N THR A 354 -20.54 17.97 16.29
CA THR A 354 -21.40 19.08 16.73
C THR A 354 -22.86 18.73 16.56
N ALA A 355 -23.72 19.44 17.29
CA ALA A 355 -25.16 19.20 17.22
C ALA A 355 -25.70 19.44 15.80
N SER A 356 -26.41 18.45 15.27
CA SER A 356 -27.15 18.54 14.02
C SER A 356 -28.64 18.80 14.29
N PRO A 357 -29.33 19.62 13.47
CA PRO A 357 -30.78 19.73 13.53
C PRO A 357 -31.50 18.46 13.04
N GLU A 358 -30.83 17.64 12.23
CA GLU A 358 -31.31 16.35 11.71
C GLU A 358 -30.23 15.28 11.97
N PRO A 359 -29.99 14.89 13.24
CA PRO A 359 -28.91 13.99 13.63
C PRO A 359 -29.03 12.58 13.01
N GLU A 360 -30.23 12.18 12.61
CA GLU A 360 -30.49 10.93 11.90
C GLU A 360 -30.07 10.96 10.41
N LYS A 361 -29.82 12.15 9.85
CA LYS A 361 -29.42 12.33 8.45
C LYS A 361 -28.02 12.89 8.30
N PHE A 362 -27.61 13.75 9.22
CA PHE A 362 -26.39 14.52 9.09
C PHE A 362 -25.58 14.50 10.37
N ARG A 363 -24.28 14.27 10.21
CA ARG A 363 -23.30 14.34 11.28
C ARG A 363 -22.23 15.39 10.96
N PRO A 364 -22.34 16.60 11.53
CA PRO A 364 -21.37 17.66 11.30
C PRO A 364 -20.16 17.53 12.24
N LEU A 365 -18.97 17.46 11.65
CA LEU A 365 -17.68 17.56 12.32
C LEU A 365 -17.16 18.99 12.15
N THR A 366 -16.88 19.70 13.23
CA THR A 366 -16.46 21.10 13.20
C THR A 366 -15.12 21.31 13.90
N ALA A 367 -14.28 22.18 13.33
CA ALA A 367 -13.13 22.74 14.02
C ALA A 367 -13.08 24.26 13.85
N GLN A 368 -12.62 24.93 14.90
CA GLN A 368 -12.32 26.37 14.89
C GLN A 368 -10.82 26.55 15.11
N TRP A 369 -10.14 27.17 14.15
CA TRP A 369 -8.73 27.49 14.32
C TRP A 369 -8.56 28.47 15.49
N PRO A 370 -7.67 28.18 16.47
CA PRO A 370 -7.70 28.83 17.78
C PRO A 370 -7.06 30.22 17.81
N THR A 371 -6.31 30.61 16.78
CA THR A 371 -5.57 31.87 16.72
C THR A 371 -5.93 32.67 15.48
N PRO A 372 -5.74 34.00 15.49
CA PRO A 372 -5.77 34.79 14.27
C PRO A 372 -4.82 34.24 13.21
N ILE A 373 -5.22 34.33 11.95
CA ILE A 373 -4.49 33.76 10.82
C ILE A 373 -3.81 34.91 10.07
N ALA A 374 -2.49 34.77 9.91
CA ALA A 374 -1.68 35.74 9.20
C ALA A 374 -2.00 35.76 7.69
N ASP A 375 -1.52 36.80 7.02
CA ASP A 375 -1.59 36.88 5.56
C ASP A 375 -0.84 35.71 4.91
N ARG A 376 -1.40 35.18 3.82
CA ARG A 376 -0.86 34.07 2.99
C ARG A 376 -0.64 32.76 3.76
N ALA A 377 -1.50 32.45 4.71
CA ALA A 377 -1.47 31.14 5.36
C ALA A 377 -2.07 30.05 4.46
N GLU A 378 -1.45 28.86 4.48
CA GLU A 378 -1.97 27.66 3.83
C GLU A 378 -2.42 26.67 4.90
N PHE A 379 -3.59 26.07 4.68
CA PHE A 379 -4.09 24.95 5.46
C PHE A 379 -4.43 23.77 4.55
N VAL A 380 -4.39 22.58 5.12
CA VAL A 380 -4.96 21.38 4.52
C VAL A 380 -6.04 20.83 5.45
N LEU A 381 -7.20 20.55 4.88
CA LEU A 381 -8.21 19.70 5.49
C LEU A 381 -8.01 18.28 4.94
N VAL A 382 -7.77 17.34 5.85
CA VAL A 382 -7.72 15.90 5.57
C VAL A 382 -9.05 15.31 6.00
N VAL A 383 -9.73 14.60 5.10
CA VAL A 383 -10.96 13.85 5.41
C VAL A 383 -10.69 12.38 5.11
N ALA A 384 -10.87 11.51 6.10
CA ALA A 384 -10.64 10.07 5.99
C ALA A 384 -11.92 9.31 6.34
N ASN A 385 -12.27 8.30 5.54
CA ASN A 385 -13.29 7.33 5.89
C ASN A 385 -12.61 6.18 6.67
N CYS A 386 -12.90 6.10 7.96
CA CYS A 386 -12.26 5.18 8.89
C CYS A 386 -12.99 3.84 9.02
N GLU A 387 -14.00 3.58 8.18
CA GLU A 387 -14.77 2.34 8.21
C GLU A 387 -13.96 1.17 7.64
N LEU A 388 -14.09 -0.01 8.26
CA LEU A 388 -13.44 -1.24 7.83
C LEU A 388 -14.33 -2.08 6.91
N ASP A 389 -15.65 -1.84 6.92
CA ASP A 389 -16.59 -2.56 6.07
C ASP A 389 -16.50 -2.05 4.63
N LYS A 390 -16.10 -2.93 3.71
CA LYS A 390 -16.04 -2.64 2.27
C LYS A 390 -17.38 -2.27 1.67
N ASN A 391 -18.48 -2.62 2.32
CA ASN A 391 -19.82 -2.27 1.86
C ASN A 391 -20.17 -0.81 2.14
N ALA A 392 -19.41 -0.13 2.98
CA ALA A 392 -19.62 1.27 3.34
C ALA A 392 -18.88 2.25 2.40
N ASN A 393 -18.88 1.94 1.11
CA ASN A 393 -18.29 2.77 0.08
C ASN A 393 -19.16 4.00 -0.23
N GLY A 394 -18.53 5.02 -0.83
CA GLY A 394 -19.25 6.20 -1.31
C GLY A 394 -19.87 7.07 -0.22
N ARG A 395 -19.24 7.22 0.96
CA ARG A 395 -19.73 8.14 2.00
C ARG A 395 -19.73 9.57 1.49
N SER A 396 -20.93 10.13 1.28
CA SER A 396 -21.11 11.51 0.83
C SER A 396 -20.93 12.49 1.97
N PHE A 397 -20.34 13.65 1.68
CA PHE A 397 -20.23 14.74 2.64
C PHE A 397 -20.19 16.10 1.93
N GLN A 398 -20.39 17.15 2.71
CA GLN A 398 -20.23 18.54 2.29
C GLN A 398 -19.21 19.23 3.20
N ILE A 399 -18.50 20.22 2.66
CA ILE A 399 -17.55 21.01 3.43
C ILE A 399 -18.03 22.46 3.43
N GLU A 400 -18.21 23.03 4.62
CA GLU A 400 -18.46 24.45 4.81
C GLU A 400 -17.25 25.11 5.47
N ILE A 401 -16.86 26.28 4.97
CA ILE A 401 -15.68 27.00 5.43
C ILE A 401 -16.05 28.45 5.63
N GLN A 402 -15.83 28.94 6.84
CA GLN A 402 -16.20 30.29 7.25
C GLN A 402 -14.96 31.02 7.76
N THR A 403 -14.84 32.29 7.38
CA THR A 403 -13.81 33.21 7.88
C THR A 403 -14.45 34.35 8.64
N HIS A 404 -13.83 34.73 9.75
CA HIS A 404 -14.26 35.85 10.58
C HIS A 404 -13.29 37.03 10.40
N SER A 405 -13.82 38.25 10.36
CA SER A 405 -13.03 39.49 10.33
C SER A 405 -12.46 39.85 11.68
#